data_AF-X0VAA0-F1
#
_entry.id   AF-X0VAA0-F1
#
_cell.length_a   1.000
_cell.length_b   1.000
_cell.length_c   1.000
_cell.angle_alpha   90.00
_cell.angle_beta   90.00
_cell.angle_gamma   90.00
#
_symmetry.space_group_name_H-M   'P 1'
#
loop_
_entity.id
_entity.type
_entity.pdbx_description
1 polymer ?
#
loop_
_entity_poly.entity_id
_entity_poly.type
_entity_poly.pdbx_seq_one_letter_code
_entity_poly.pdbx_strand_id
1 'polypeptide(L)'
;YDLDRSCVVWVGRGKGRETIDIFFNEMLSDYQKSNIKWACCDMSETYIGAIEDHCPNATLVLDRFHIAKALNEAVDEVRKEQWREASVDERRALKGLRWLLFKHSSKRSKKDSRILNALYKGNRRIHRAWVLKDEFEQFWDYKAPWAAERFIKRWMTIALKSRLEPIRKFVKTIKKHINRILPFIGSRLTNAIAEGLNRIIRIIKNRASGFRTLQAFTDMIFLTVGDLDIPAQIPVKFRAI
;
A
#
# COMPACT_ATOMS: atom_id res chain seq x y z
N TYR A 1 -11.93 -4.86 8.59
CA TYR A 1 -11.23 -6.01 9.21
C TYR A 1 -10.62 -5.52 10.50
N ASP A 2 -10.40 -6.41 11.46
CA ASP A 2 -9.77 -6.10 12.74
C ASP A 2 -8.25 -6.36 12.62
N LEU A 3 -7.45 -5.36 12.98
CA LEU A 3 -5.98 -5.44 12.94
C LEU A 3 -5.41 -6.25 14.11
N ASP A 4 -6.04 -6.25 15.27
CA ASP A 4 -5.56 -6.95 16.45
C ASP A 4 -5.95 -8.43 16.40
N ARG A 5 -7.20 -8.72 16.02
CA ARG A 5 -7.73 -10.09 15.91
C ARG A 5 -7.41 -10.77 14.59
N SER A 6 -6.89 -10.02 13.61
CA SER A 6 -6.58 -10.53 12.27
C SER A 6 -7.77 -11.21 11.59
N CYS A 7 -8.97 -10.63 11.72
CA CYS A 7 -10.22 -11.23 11.23
C CYS A 7 -11.07 -10.24 10.41
N VAL A 8 -11.99 -10.81 9.62
CA VAL A 8 -13.01 -10.05 8.89
C VAL A 8 -14.17 -9.77 9.84
N VAL A 9 -14.47 -8.48 10.02
CA VAL A 9 -15.58 -8.01 10.88
C VAL A 9 -16.85 -7.70 10.09
N TRP A 10 -16.73 -7.48 8.78
CA TRP A 10 -17.86 -7.10 7.93
C TRP A 10 -17.57 -7.34 6.45
N VAL A 11 -18.62 -7.68 5.69
CA VAL A 11 -18.58 -7.84 4.22
C VAL A 11 -19.76 -7.09 3.62
N GLY A 12 -19.47 -6.14 2.74
CA GLY A 12 -20.47 -5.33 2.02
C GLY A 12 -20.44 -5.54 0.52
N ARG A 13 -21.56 -5.26 -0.15
CA ARG A 13 -21.64 -5.26 -1.61
C ARG A 13 -21.26 -3.88 -2.15
N GLY A 14 -20.17 -3.82 -2.92
CA GLY A 14 -19.70 -2.59 -3.53
C GLY A 14 -18.42 -2.08 -2.87
N LYS A 15 -17.89 -0.98 -3.40
CA LYS A 15 -16.67 -0.30 -2.91
C LYS A 15 -16.85 1.22 -2.82
N GLY A 16 -18.09 1.68 -2.96
CA GLY A 16 -18.45 3.09 -2.91
C GLY A 16 -18.48 3.61 -1.49
N ARG A 17 -18.62 4.93 -1.35
CA ARG A 17 -18.61 5.59 -0.05
C ARG A 17 -19.83 5.16 0.78
N GLU A 18 -20.97 5.10 0.13
CA GLU A 18 -22.24 4.63 0.67
C GLU A 18 -22.14 3.24 1.30
N THR A 19 -21.39 2.32 0.68
CA THR A 19 -21.19 0.97 1.21
C THR A 19 -20.35 1.00 2.49
N ILE A 20 -19.30 1.82 2.53
CA ILE A 20 -18.42 1.88 3.70
C ILE A 20 -19.13 2.60 4.86
N ASP A 21 -19.94 3.61 4.57
CA ASP A 21 -20.73 4.32 5.59
C ASP A 21 -21.73 3.39 6.29
N ILE A 22 -22.32 2.42 5.58
CA ILE A 22 -23.19 1.40 6.18
C ILE A 22 -22.44 0.64 7.28
N PHE A 23 -21.19 0.22 7.06
CA PHE A 23 -20.41 -0.46 8.09
C PHE A 23 -20.26 0.41 9.35
N PHE A 24 -19.85 1.67 9.19
CA PHE A 24 -19.66 2.53 10.36
C PHE A 24 -20.98 2.89 11.03
N ASN A 25 -22.05 3.14 10.28
CA ASN A 25 -23.33 3.60 10.84
C ASN A 25 -24.14 2.47 11.47
N GLU A 26 -24.14 1.28 10.86
CA GLU A 26 -25.06 0.19 11.25
C GLU A 26 -24.36 -0.90 12.07
N MET A 27 -23.05 -1.09 11.91
CA MET A 27 -22.33 -2.21 12.54
C MET A 27 -21.50 -1.79 13.76
N LEU A 28 -21.25 -0.49 13.93
CA LEU A 28 -20.46 0.04 15.03
C LEU A 28 -21.23 1.09 15.82
N SER A 29 -21.29 0.91 17.13
CA SER A 29 -21.71 1.96 18.07
C SER A 29 -20.69 3.10 18.14
N ASP A 30 -21.13 4.29 18.57
CA ASP A 30 -20.22 5.42 18.78
C ASP A 30 -19.13 5.12 19.82
N TYR A 31 -19.46 4.29 20.82
CA TYR A 31 -18.47 3.77 21.76
C TYR A 31 -17.38 2.97 21.05
N GLN A 32 -17.76 2.03 20.16
CA GLN A 32 -16.77 1.26 19.40
C GLN A 32 -15.93 2.16 18.48
N LYS A 33 -16.54 3.12 17.77
CA LYS A 33 -15.81 4.08 16.92
C LYS A 33 -14.77 4.88 17.73
N SER A 34 -15.15 5.37 18.91
CA SER A 34 -14.24 6.13 19.79
C SER A 34 -13.06 5.30 20.33
N ASN A 35 -13.18 3.97 20.30
CA ASN A 35 -12.13 3.05 20.71
C ASN A 35 -11.17 2.68 19.55
N ILE A 36 -11.52 2.96 18.30
CA ILE A 36 -10.61 2.75 17.16
C ILE A 36 -9.49 3.78 17.21
N LYS A 37 -8.29 3.39 17.63
CA LYS A 37 -7.14 4.33 17.75
C LYS A 37 -6.29 4.39 16.50
N TRP A 38 -6.32 3.35 15.68
CA TRP A 38 -5.49 3.22 14.49
C TRP A 38 -6.28 2.63 13.34
N ALA A 39 -6.01 3.09 12.14
CA ALA A 39 -6.55 2.52 10.92
C ALA A 39 -5.44 2.44 9.87
N CYS A 40 -5.49 1.40 9.03
CA CYS A 40 -4.59 1.26 7.89
C CYS A 40 -5.41 1.06 6.62
N CYS A 41 -5.10 1.83 5.57
CA CYS A 41 -5.72 1.63 4.26
C CYS A 41 -4.81 2.04 3.10
N ASP A 42 -5.21 1.68 1.90
CA ASP A 42 -4.57 2.16 0.67
C ASP A 42 -4.92 3.64 0.41
N MET A 43 -4.39 4.25 -0.65
CA MET A 43 -4.67 5.65 -1.02
C MET A 43 -6.07 5.88 -1.61
N SER A 44 -7.08 5.10 -1.22
CA SER A 44 -8.44 5.29 -1.67
C SER A 44 -9.09 6.44 -0.90
N GLU A 45 -9.42 7.52 -1.62
CA GLU A 45 -10.13 8.68 -1.05
C GLU A 45 -11.44 8.28 -0.37
N THR A 46 -12.11 7.24 -0.87
CA THR A 46 -13.35 6.70 -0.30
C THR A 46 -13.12 6.14 1.10
N TYR A 47 -12.10 5.29 1.29
CA TYR A 47 -11.76 4.73 2.60
C TYR A 47 -11.17 5.79 3.53
N ILE A 48 -10.28 6.64 3.02
CA ILE A 48 -9.68 7.74 3.78
C ILE A 48 -10.77 8.63 4.37
N GLY A 49 -11.67 9.13 3.52
CA GLY A 49 -12.77 9.97 3.98
C GLY A 49 -13.65 9.25 4.99
N ALA A 50 -13.98 7.97 4.76
CA ALA A 50 -14.87 7.24 5.66
C ALA A 50 -14.28 7.08 7.05
N ILE A 51 -13.01 6.73 7.12
CA ILE A 51 -12.31 6.60 8.39
C ILE A 51 -12.19 7.94 9.10
N GLU A 52 -11.85 9.01 8.37
CA GLU A 52 -11.69 10.35 8.96
C GLU A 52 -13.01 10.94 9.47
N ASP A 53 -14.12 10.68 8.76
CA ASP A 53 -15.44 11.17 9.16
C ASP A 53 -16.00 10.39 10.36
N HIS A 54 -15.90 9.06 10.35
CA HIS A 54 -16.53 8.20 11.38
C HIS A 54 -15.65 7.93 12.58
N CYS A 55 -14.33 8.00 12.43
CA CYS A 55 -13.35 7.73 13.48
C CYS A 55 -12.31 8.87 13.56
N PRO A 56 -12.71 10.11 13.88
CA PRO A 56 -11.81 11.26 13.91
C PRO A 56 -10.70 11.14 14.96
N ASN A 57 -10.89 10.28 15.96
CA ASN A 57 -9.89 9.92 16.98
C ASN A 57 -8.84 8.91 16.50
N ALA A 58 -9.04 8.28 15.35
CA ALA A 58 -8.13 7.27 14.82
C ALA A 58 -6.97 7.93 14.06
N THR A 59 -5.75 7.46 14.32
CA THR A 59 -4.61 7.82 13.48
C THR A 59 -4.59 6.92 12.25
N LEU A 60 -4.85 7.53 11.09
CA LEU A 60 -4.84 6.85 9.80
C LEU A 60 -3.42 6.72 9.25
N VAL A 61 -3.03 5.49 8.92
CA VAL A 61 -1.75 5.15 8.30
C VAL A 61 -2.00 4.66 6.87
N LEU A 62 -1.35 5.28 5.89
CA LEU A 62 -1.39 4.77 4.52
C LEU A 62 -0.39 3.64 4.32
N ASP A 63 -0.81 2.66 3.53
CA ASP A 63 0.03 1.52 3.21
C ASP A 63 1.28 1.92 2.41
N ARG A 64 2.44 1.60 3.01
CA ARG A 64 3.79 1.72 2.43
C ARG A 64 3.89 1.11 1.03
N PHE A 65 3.29 -0.05 0.78
CA PHE A 65 3.44 -0.73 -0.50
C PHE A 65 2.86 0.10 -1.64
N HIS A 66 1.68 0.69 -1.42
CA HIS A 66 1.03 1.57 -2.39
C HIS A 66 1.85 2.83 -2.69
N ILE A 67 2.51 3.40 -1.68
CA ILE A 67 3.43 4.53 -1.85
C ILE A 67 4.65 4.15 -2.69
N ALA A 68 5.30 3.03 -2.35
CA ALA A 68 6.45 2.53 -3.10
C ALA A 68 6.08 2.16 -4.55
N LYS A 69 4.89 1.58 -4.76
CA LYS A 69 4.35 1.26 -6.08
C LYS A 69 4.14 2.54 -6.91
N ALA A 70 3.51 3.56 -6.34
CA ALA A 70 3.29 4.84 -7.04
C ALA A 70 4.62 5.52 -7.44
N LEU A 71 5.66 5.43 -6.60
CA LEU A 71 6.98 5.93 -6.96
C LEU A 71 7.62 5.12 -8.10
N ASN A 72 7.54 3.80 -8.05
CA ASN A 72 8.02 2.93 -9.13
C ASN A 72 7.30 3.21 -10.45
N GLU A 73 6.00 3.45 -10.41
CA GLU A 73 5.21 3.88 -11.58
C GLU A 73 5.70 5.22 -12.13
N ALA A 74 5.96 6.20 -11.27
CA ALA A 74 6.52 7.49 -11.70
C ALA A 74 7.92 7.34 -12.35
N VAL A 75 8.78 6.45 -11.85
CA VAL A 75 10.07 6.12 -12.47
C VAL A 75 9.87 5.43 -13.83
N ASP A 76 8.93 4.49 -13.93
CA ASP A 76 8.62 3.80 -15.19
C ASP A 76 8.05 4.77 -16.24
N GLU A 77 7.26 5.76 -15.83
CA GLU A 77 6.79 6.82 -16.74
C GLU A 77 7.96 7.65 -17.29
N VAL A 78 8.94 8.03 -16.47
CA VAL A 78 10.17 8.69 -16.98
C VAL A 78 10.89 7.78 -17.99
N ARG A 79 10.99 6.48 -17.72
CA ARG A 79 11.58 5.51 -18.67
C ARG A 79 10.77 5.45 -19.98
N LYS A 80 9.44 5.47 -19.91
CA LYS A 80 8.55 5.47 -21.10
C LYS A 80 8.67 6.75 -21.90
N GLU A 81 8.78 7.92 -21.26
CA GLU A 81 9.06 9.20 -21.93
C GLU A 81 10.35 9.08 -22.77
N GLN A 82 11.42 8.61 -22.14
CA GLN A 82 12.71 8.43 -22.81
C GLN A 82 12.68 7.36 -23.91
N TRP A 83 11.88 6.31 -23.75
CA TRP A 83 11.69 5.32 -24.80
C TRP A 83 11.05 5.90 -26.07
N ARG A 84 10.08 6.82 -25.90
CA ARG A 84 9.39 7.48 -27.03
C ARG A 84 10.34 8.37 -27.83
N GLU A 85 11.24 9.06 -27.14
CA GLU A 85 12.25 9.96 -27.73
C GLU A 85 13.48 9.22 -28.30
N ALA A 86 13.74 7.98 -27.85
CA ALA A 86 14.90 7.20 -28.23
C ALA A 86 14.85 6.65 -29.67
N SER A 87 16.01 6.66 -30.32
CA SER A 87 16.30 5.94 -31.57
C SER A 87 16.24 4.42 -31.40
N VAL A 88 16.28 3.68 -32.51
CA VAL A 88 16.21 2.20 -32.51
C VAL A 88 17.34 1.58 -31.68
N ASP A 89 18.56 2.11 -31.80
CA ASP A 89 19.71 1.58 -31.05
C ASP A 89 19.68 1.94 -29.57
N GLU A 90 19.25 3.16 -29.20
CA GLU A 90 19.07 3.56 -27.81
C GLU A 90 17.98 2.74 -27.10
N ARG A 91 16.91 2.35 -27.81
CA ARG A 91 15.87 1.47 -27.28
C ARG A 91 16.42 0.09 -26.88
N ARG A 92 17.46 -0.41 -27.55
CA ARG A 92 18.10 -1.68 -27.14
C ARG A 92 18.69 -1.58 -25.73
N ALA A 93 19.29 -0.44 -25.39
CA ALA A 93 19.85 -0.19 -24.05
C ALA A 93 18.77 0.01 -22.97
N LEU A 94 17.56 0.45 -23.34
CA LEU A 94 16.43 0.62 -22.42
C LEU A 94 15.63 -0.67 -22.18
N LYS A 95 15.80 -1.68 -23.04
CA LYS A 95 15.09 -2.96 -22.92
C LYS A 95 15.56 -3.71 -21.66
N GLY A 96 14.61 -4.23 -20.89
CA GLY A 96 14.89 -4.94 -19.64
C GLY A 96 15.21 -4.04 -18.43
N LEU A 97 15.39 -2.73 -18.64
CA LEU A 97 15.79 -1.80 -17.58
C LEU A 97 14.74 -1.64 -16.48
N ARG A 98 13.45 -1.81 -16.79
CA ARG A 98 12.33 -1.67 -15.84
C ARG A 98 12.55 -2.49 -14.58
N TRP A 99 12.92 -3.76 -14.71
CA TRP A 99 13.09 -4.64 -13.57
C TRP A 99 14.26 -4.19 -12.67
N LEU A 100 15.36 -3.72 -13.28
CA LEU A 100 16.50 -3.18 -12.55
C LEU A 100 16.15 -1.90 -11.78
N LEU A 101 15.35 -1.01 -12.37
CA LEU A 101 14.89 0.23 -11.72
C LEU A 101 14.00 -0.06 -10.50
N PHE A 102 13.20 -1.12 -10.56
CA PHE A 102 12.27 -1.48 -9.49
C PHE A 102 12.97 -2.24 -8.35
N LYS A 103 14.10 -2.86 -8.65
CA LYS A 103 14.84 -3.69 -7.70
C LYS A 103 15.28 -2.87 -6.49
N HIS A 104 14.95 -3.37 -5.30
CA HIS A 104 15.36 -2.77 -4.04
C HIS A 104 16.88 -2.72 -3.94
N SER A 105 17.42 -1.63 -3.38
CA SER A 105 18.87 -1.40 -3.28
C SER A 105 19.63 -2.58 -2.64
N SER A 106 19.09 -3.15 -1.56
CA SER A 106 19.68 -4.31 -0.86
C SER A 106 19.72 -5.61 -1.68
N LYS A 107 18.92 -5.74 -2.73
CA LYS A 107 18.86 -6.96 -3.56
C LYS A 107 19.69 -6.85 -4.84
N ARG A 108 20.32 -5.71 -5.11
CA ARG A 108 21.07 -5.47 -6.35
C ARG A 108 22.46 -6.10 -6.30
N SER A 109 22.84 -6.71 -7.42
CA SER A 109 24.21 -7.19 -7.62
C SER A 109 25.17 -6.05 -7.98
N LYS A 110 26.49 -6.27 -7.86
CA LYS A 110 27.49 -5.31 -8.36
C LYS A 110 27.31 -5.01 -9.86
N LYS A 111 26.86 -5.99 -10.65
CA LYS A 111 26.56 -5.82 -12.09
C LYS A 111 25.35 -4.90 -12.28
N ASP A 112 24.29 -5.10 -11.51
CA ASP A 112 23.07 -4.27 -11.57
C ASP A 112 23.42 -2.80 -11.30
N SER A 113 24.19 -2.54 -10.24
CA SER A 113 24.62 -1.17 -9.89
C SER A 113 25.49 -0.54 -10.97
N ARG A 114 26.39 -1.29 -11.63
CA ARG A 114 27.18 -0.77 -12.76
C ARG A 114 26.29 -0.37 -13.94
N ILE A 115 25.28 -1.18 -14.27
CA ILE A 115 24.32 -0.87 -15.35
C ILE A 115 23.55 0.42 -15.03
N LEU A 116 23.03 0.54 -13.81
CA LEU A 116 22.28 1.72 -13.38
C LEU A 116 23.17 2.98 -13.36
N ASN A 117 24.40 2.89 -12.85
CA ASN A 117 25.34 4.00 -12.85
C ASN A 117 25.77 4.41 -14.28
N ALA A 118 25.84 3.48 -15.23
CA ALA A 118 26.14 3.81 -16.62
C ALA A 118 25.07 4.71 -17.27
N LEU A 119 23.82 4.68 -16.76
CA LEU A 119 22.77 5.61 -17.18
C LEU A 119 23.12 7.07 -16.90
N TYR A 120 24.05 7.37 -15.98
CA TYR A 120 24.48 8.74 -15.77
C TYR A 120 25.02 9.39 -17.06
N LYS A 121 25.72 8.60 -17.90
CA LYS A 121 26.20 9.05 -19.20
C LYS A 121 25.18 8.77 -20.32
N GLY A 122 24.51 7.62 -20.29
CA GLY A 122 23.61 7.18 -21.36
C GLY A 122 22.18 7.75 -21.32
N ASN A 123 21.59 7.94 -20.14
CA ASN A 123 20.29 8.57 -19.97
C ASN A 123 20.14 9.22 -18.59
N ARG A 124 20.51 10.51 -18.50
CA ARG A 124 20.52 11.28 -17.25
C ARG A 124 19.14 11.39 -16.59
N ARG A 125 18.05 11.38 -17.38
CA ARG A 125 16.68 11.49 -16.85
C ARG A 125 16.29 10.23 -16.09
N ILE A 126 16.53 9.05 -16.66
CA ILE A 126 16.26 7.76 -15.98
C ILE A 126 17.19 7.60 -14.78
N HIS A 127 18.48 7.92 -14.92
CA HIS A 127 19.43 7.87 -13.80
C HIS A 127 18.94 8.72 -12.61
N ARG A 128 18.52 9.96 -12.88
CA ARG A 128 18.00 10.86 -11.83
C ARG A 128 16.73 10.31 -11.18
N ALA A 129 15.80 9.77 -11.96
CA ALA A 129 14.58 9.15 -11.42
C ALA A 129 14.90 7.97 -10.50
N TRP A 130 15.86 7.13 -10.92
CA TRP A 130 16.34 6.00 -10.14
C TRP A 130 17.00 6.42 -8.82
N VAL A 131 17.93 7.38 -8.85
CA VAL A 131 18.58 7.91 -7.63
C VAL A 131 17.54 8.43 -6.65
N LEU A 132 16.56 9.20 -7.11
CA LEU A 132 15.48 9.72 -6.25
C LEU A 132 14.66 8.60 -5.61
N LYS A 133 14.35 7.55 -6.38
CA LYS A 133 13.63 6.38 -5.86
C LYS A 133 14.44 5.65 -4.80
N ASP A 134 15.72 5.41 -5.06
CA ASP A 134 16.62 4.73 -4.12
C ASP A 134 16.82 5.53 -2.83
N GLU A 135 17.01 6.84 -2.94
CA GLU A 135 17.08 7.72 -1.76
C GLU A 135 15.79 7.61 -0.94
N PHE A 136 14.63 7.62 -1.59
CA PHE A 136 13.34 7.51 -0.90
C PHE A 136 13.17 6.20 -0.13
N GLU A 137 13.82 5.10 -0.53
CA GLU A 137 13.75 3.82 0.20
C GLU A 137 14.16 3.99 1.68
N GLN A 138 15.14 4.87 1.95
CA GLN A 138 15.64 5.14 3.29
C GLN A 138 14.56 5.69 4.23
N PHE A 139 13.52 6.34 3.70
CA PHE A 139 12.41 6.89 4.48
C PHE A 139 11.81 5.84 5.41
N TRP A 140 11.66 4.60 4.93
CA TRP A 140 11.00 3.53 5.67
C TRP A 140 11.81 3.02 6.86
N ASP A 141 13.13 3.25 6.86
CA ASP A 141 14.04 2.72 7.89
C ASP A 141 14.29 3.71 9.04
N TYR A 142 13.81 4.96 8.93
CA TYR A 142 13.89 5.92 10.03
C TYR A 142 13.15 5.40 11.27
N LYS A 143 13.73 5.58 12.45
CA LYS A 143 13.11 5.25 13.75
C LYS A 143 12.49 6.45 14.45
N ALA A 144 13.01 7.65 14.18
CA ALA A 144 12.55 8.88 14.81
C ALA A 144 11.64 9.67 13.85
N PRO A 145 10.37 9.96 14.23
CA PRO A 145 9.43 10.68 13.36
C PRO A 145 9.94 12.04 12.89
N TRP A 146 10.58 12.83 13.77
CA TRP A 146 11.14 14.14 13.43
C TRP A 146 12.24 14.05 12.36
N ALA A 147 13.06 12.99 12.41
CA ALA A 147 14.13 12.78 11.45
C ALA A 147 13.57 12.34 10.09
N ALA A 148 12.56 11.47 10.09
CA ALA A 148 11.83 11.08 8.88
C ALA A 148 11.13 12.27 8.21
N GLU A 149 10.50 13.14 9.01
CA GLU A 149 9.86 14.37 8.53
C GLU A 149 10.87 15.33 7.89
N ARG A 150 12.03 15.55 8.54
CA ARG A 150 13.10 16.36 7.96
C ARG A 150 13.62 15.77 6.64
N PHE A 151 13.81 14.45 6.60
CA PHE A 151 14.25 13.74 5.40
C PHE A 151 13.25 13.92 4.26
N ILE A 152 11.97 13.61 4.46
CA ILE A 152 10.97 13.63 3.39
C ILE A 152 10.73 15.05 2.87
N LYS A 153 10.77 16.07 3.74
CA LYS A 153 10.71 17.49 3.32
C LYS A 153 11.88 17.84 2.38
N ARG A 154 13.11 17.49 2.77
CA ARG A 154 14.31 17.72 1.95
C ARG A 154 14.23 16.95 0.63
N TRP A 155 13.87 15.68 0.68
CA TRP A 155 13.75 14.82 -0.50
C TRP A 155 12.72 15.39 -1.49
N MET A 156 11.54 15.82 -1.02
CA MET A 156 10.52 16.45 -1.86
C MET A 156 11.04 17.71 -2.57
N THR A 157 11.84 18.56 -1.88
CA THR A 157 12.46 19.73 -2.51
C THR A 157 13.39 19.35 -3.66
N ILE A 158 14.23 18.33 -3.48
CA ILE A 158 15.15 17.84 -4.52
C ILE A 158 14.35 17.23 -5.68
N ALA A 159 13.36 16.40 -5.37
CA ALA A 159 12.49 15.74 -6.34
C ALA A 159 11.71 16.75 -7.19
N LEU A 160 11.23 17.87 -6.63
CA LEU A 160 10.56 18.94 -7.39
C LEU A 160 11.53 19.66 -8.34
N LYS A 161 12.79 19.85 -7.92
CA LYS A 161 13.86 20.47 -8.73
C LYS A 161 14.41 19.54 -9.82
N SER A 162 14.06 18.25 -9.81
CA SER A 162 14.54 17.25 -10.77
C SER A 162 14.12 17.50 -12.23
N ARG A 163 13.08 18.32 -12.46
CA ARG A 163 12.43 18.55 -13.78
C ARG A 163 11.90 17.27 -14.43
N LEU A 164 11.54 16.26 -13.61
CA LEU A 164 10.87 15.04 -14.03
C LEU A 164 9.40 15.14 -13.66
N GLU A 165 8.53 15.35 -14.64
CA GLU A 165 7.11 15.60 -14.39
C GLU A 165 6.38 14.43 -13.69
N PRO A 166 6.65 13.15 -14.03
CA PRO A 166 6.08 12.03 -13.28
C PRO A 166 6.44 12.05 -11.79
N ILE A 167 7.71 12.35 -11.46
CA ILE A 167 8.16 12.45 -10.06
C ILE A 167 7.52 13.66 -9.35
N ARG A 168 7.35 14.79 -10.04
CA ARG A 168 6.67 15.97 -9.48
C ARG A 168 5.21 15.65 -9.13
N LYS A 169 4.51 14.92 -9.99
CA LYS A 169 3.15 14.43 -9.72
C LYS A 169 3.12 13.54 -8.48
N PHE A 170 4.05 12.59 -8.37
CA PHE A 170 4.19 11.77 -7.17
C PHE A 170 4.42 12.61 -5.90
N VAL A 171 5.29 13.61 -5.94
CA VAL A 171 5.53 14.52 -4.79
C VAL A 171 4.26 15.27 -4.38
N LYS A 172 3.42 15.71 -5.34
CA LYS A 172 2.13 16.35 -5.02
C LYS A 172 1.21 15.39 -4.24
N THR A 173 1.16 14.12 -4.64
CA THR A 173 0.41 13.07 -3.92
C THR A 173 0.96 12.87 -2.51
N ILE A 174 2.29 12.73 -2.34
CA ILE A 174 2.91 12.60 -1.02
C ILE A 174 2.61 13.79 -0.13
N LYS A 175 2.69 15.02 -0.67
CA LYS A 175 2.39 16.24 0.06
C LYS A 175 0.94 16.25 0.56
N LYS A 176 -0.02 15.78 -0.24
CA LYS A 176 -1.44 15.68 0.14
C LYS A 176 -1.66 14.72 1.31
N HIS A 177 -0.87 13.64 1.38
CA HIS A 177 -1.08 12.57 2.35
C HIS A 177 0.01 12.47 3.43
N ILE A 178 0.87 13.48 3.56
CA ILE A 178 2.05 13.40 4.44
C ILE A 178 1.68 13.11 5.91
N ASN A 179 0.56 13.66 6.36
CA ASN A 179 -0.01 13.46 7.70
C ASN A 179 -0.45 12.01 7.95
N ARG A 180 -0.71 11.23 6.89
CA ARG A 180 -1.10 9.80 6.96
C ARG A 180 0.06 8.86 6.63
N ILE A 181 1.17 9.39 6.11
CA ILE A 181 2.38 8.62 5.79
C ILE A 181 3.36 8.63 6.98
N LEU A 182 3.59 9.79 7.59
CA LEU A 182 4.53 9.91 8.72
C LEU A 182 4.19 9.04 9.94
N PRO A 183 2.91 8.84 10.33
CA PRO A 183 2.57 7.98 11.46
C PRO A 183 3.12 6.55 11.36
N PHE A 184 3.35 6.04 10.15
CA PHE A 184 4.01 4.75 9.93
C PHE A 184 5.35 4.63 10.68
N ILE A 185 6.11 5.71 10.80
CA ILE A 185 7.45 5.68 11.42
C ILE A 185 7.37 5.31 12.90
N GLY A 186 6.34 5.79 13.60
CA GLY A 186 6.11 5.48 15.01
C GLY A 186 5.36 4.16 15.21
N SER A 187 4.32 3.91 14.43
CA SER A 187 3.43 2.75 14.65
C SER A 187 3.89 1.46 13.98
N ARG A 188 4.63 1.56 12.86
CA ARG A 188 4.95 0.45 11.95
C ARG A 188 3.73 -0.31 11.44
N LEU A 189 2.55 0.31 11.52
CA LEU A 189 1.31 -0.29 11.08
C LEU A 189 1.33 -0.50 9.56
N THR A 190 0.92 -1.69 9.11
CA THR A 190 0.86 -2.02 7.68
C THR A 190 -0.45 -2.72 7.35
N ASN A 191 -0.80 -2.72 6.07
CA ASN A 191 -1.99 -3.40 5.56
C ASN A 191 -1.79 -4.92 5.36
N ALA A 192 -0.69 -5.49 5.87
CA ALA A 192 -0.30 -6.88 5.63
C ALA A 192 -1.35 -7.90 6.11
N ILE A 193 -2.04 -7.59 7.21
CA ILE A 193 -3.15 -8.41 7.73
C ILE A 193 -4.29 -8.46 6.70
N ALA A 194 -4.70 -7.31 6.17
CA ALA A 194 -5.72 -7.26 5.14
C ALA A 194 -5.29 -8.00 3.86
N GLU A 195 -4.01 -7.92 3.47
CA GLU A 195 -3.48 -8.69 2.34
C GLU A 195 -3.56 -10.20 2.59
N GLY A 196 -3.22 -10.65 3.80
CA GLY A 196 -3.36 -12.03 4.25
C GLY A 196 -4.80 -12.51 4.18
N LEU A 197 -5.73 -11.72 4.74
CA LEU A 197 -7.17 -11.98 4.68
C LEU A 197 -7.66 -12.03 3.22
N ASN A 198 -7.29 -11.06 2.39
CA ASN A 198 -7.66 -11.02 0.97
C ASN A 198 -7.09 -12.20 0.17
N ARG A 199 -5.94 -12.74 0.57
CA ARG A 199 -5.41 -13.98 0.00
C ARG A 199 -6.28 -15.17 0.38
N ILE A 200 -6.66 -15.30 1.65
CA ILE A 200 -7.54 -16.39 2.10
C ILE A 200 -8.91 -16.30 1.44
N ILE A 201 -9.51 -15.10 1.37
CA ILE A 201 -10.80 -14.85 0.69
C ILE A 201 -10.74 -15.28 -0.79
N ARG A 202 -9.62 -15.00 -1.50
CA ARG A 202 -9.42 -15.49 -2.87
C ARG A 202 -9.34 -17.01 -2.94
N ILE A 203 -8.68 -17.66 -1.98
CA ILE A 203 -8.61 -19.13 -1.92
C ILE A 203 -10.00 -19.72 -1.71
N ILE A 204 -10.81 -19.17 -0.80
CA ILE A 204 -12.21 -19.58 -0.58
C ILE A 204 -13.01 -19.50 -1.89
N LYS A 205 -12.95 -18.34 -2.57
CA LYS A 205 -13.61 -18.15 -3.86
C LYS A 205 -13.18 -19.19 -4.90
N ASN A 206 -11.88 -19.44 -5.02
CA ASN A 206 -11.33 -20.34 -6.03
C ASN A 206 -11.66 -21.81 -5.73
N ARG A 207 -11.65 -22.22 -4.46
CA ARG A 207 -12.03 -23.60 -4.05
C ARG A 207 -13.49 -23.91 -4.37
N ALA A 208 -14.37 -22.93 -4.27
CA ALA A 208 -15.79 -23.09 -4.61
C ALA A 208 -16.08 -22.97 -6.11
N SER A 209 -15.08 -22.64 -6.94
CA SER A 209 -15.27 -22.26 -8.36
C SER A 209 -16.26 -21.10 -8.54
N GLY A 210 -16.29 -20.18 -7.55
CA GLY A 210 -17.28 -19.10 -7.47
C GLY A 210 -18.51 -19.46 -6.62
N PHE A 211 -19.30 -18.44 -6.30
CA PHE A 211 -20.52 -18.58 -5.49
C PHE A 211 -21.72 -18.03 -6.26
N ARG A 212 -22.87 -18.68 -6.12
CA ARG A 212 -24.13 -18.23 -6.75
C ARG A 212 -24.72 -16.99 -6.09
N THR A 213 -24.49 -16.83 -4.78
CA THR A 213 -25.01 -15.71 -3.98
C THR A 213 -23.89 -15.08 -3.17
N LEU A 214 -24.05 -13.78 -2.86
CA LEU A 214 -23.13 -13.09 -1.96
C LEU A 214 -23.21 -13.65 -0.55
N GLN A 215 -24.40 -14.03 -0.08
CA GLN A 215 -24.59 -14.58 1.26
C GLN A 215 -23.73 -15.83 1.49
N ALA A 216 -23.80 -16.82 0.59
CA ALA A 216 -23.01 -18.04 0.73
C ALA A 216 -21.49 -17.76 0.71
N PHE A 217 -21.06 -16.74 -0.06
CA PHE A 217 -19.66 -16.33 -0.04
C PHE A 217 -19.28 -15.66 1.28
N THR A 218 -20.12 -14.76 1.78
CA THR A 218 -19.95 -14.07 3.07
C THR A 218 -19.90 -15.05 4.23
N ASP A 219 -20.82 -16.02 4.29
CA ASP A 219 -20.85 -17.06 5.33
C ASP A 219 -19.52 -17.84 5.34
N MET A 220 -19.03 -18.24 4.16
CA MET A 220 -17.75 -18.92 4.04
C MET A 220 -16.56 -18.06 4.45
N ILE A 221 -16.60 -16.75 4.20
CA ILE A 221 -15.57 -15.82 4.67
C ILE A 221 -15.58 -15.80 6.21
N PHE A 222 -16.74 -15.61 6.85
CA PHE A 222 -16.82 -15.56 8.30
C PHE A 222 -16.47 -16.90 8.97
N LEU A 223 -16.85 -18.03 8.38
CA LEU A 223 -16.47 -19.36 8.87
C LEU A 223 -14.95 -19.60 8.82
N THR A 224 -14.23 -18.95 7.90
CA THR A 224 -12.79 -19.19 7.71
C THR A 224 -11.90 -18.15 8.38
N VAL A 225 -12.30 -16.89 8.34
CA VAL A 225 -11.50 -15.74 8.79
C VAL A 225 -12.31 -14.70 9.55
N GLY A 226 -13.52 -15.02 9.97
CA GLY A 226 -14.29 -14.20 10.91
C GLY A 226 -13.84 -14.42 12.35
N ASP A 227 -14.46 -13.67 13.26
CA ASP A 227 -14.24 -13.82 14.71
C ASP A 227 -15.14 -14.92 15.30
N LEU A 228 -15.05 -16.13 14.73
CA LEU A 228 -15.90 -17.27 15.10
C LEU A 228 -15.08 -18.42 15.69
N ASP A 229 -15.29 -18.71 16.98
CA ASP A 229 -14.75 -19.90 17.64
C ASP A 229 -15.71 -21.09 17.43
N ILE A 230 -15.53 -21.81 16.33
CA ILE A 230 -16.33 -23.01 16.00
C ILE A 230 -16.23 -24.08 17.11
N PRO A 231 -15.04 -24.45 17.62
CA PRO A 231 -14.94 -25.38 18.75
C PRO A 231 -15.75 -24.96 19.98
N ALA A 232 -15.79 -23.67 20.32
CA ALA A 232 -16.61 -23.18 21.43
C ALA A 232 -18.11 -23.40 21.20
N GLN A 233 -18.58 -23.39 19.95
CA GLN A 233 -19.98 -23.67 19.62
C GLN A 233 -20.34 -25.16 19.67
N ILE A 234 -19.36 -26.07 19.63
CA ILE A 234 -19.61 -27.52 19.74
C ILE A 234 -19.93 -27.83 21.21
N PRO A 235 -21.11 -28.42 21.53
CA PRO A 235 -21.43 -28.83 22.89
C PRO A 235 -20.35 -29.77 23.45
N VAL A 236 -20.02 -29.61 24.73
CA VAL A 236 -18.90 -30.33 25.37
C VAL A 236 -18.95 -31.85 25.13
N LYS A 237 -20.15 -32.44 25.15
CA LYS A 237 -20.38 -33.87 24.88
C LYS A 237 -19.95 -34.37 23.49
N PHE A 238 -19.71 -33.47 22.55
CA PHE A 238 -19.30 -33.76 21.17
C PHE A 238 -17.87 -33.32 20.85
N ARG A 239 -17.14 -32.74 21.82
CA ARG A 239 -15.73 -32.40 21.63
C ARG A 239 -14.90 -33.68 21.82
N ALA A 240 -14.19 -34.12 20.79
CA ALA A 240 -13.18 -35.16 20.93
C ALA A 240 -12.02 -34.57 21.76
N ILE A 241 -11.66 -35.27 22.85
CA ILE A 241 -10.52 -34.93 23.72
C ILE A 241 -9.22 -35.21 22.97
#